data_AF-A0A968VE77-F1
#
_entry.id   AF-A0A968VE77-F1
#
_cell.length_a   1.000
_cell.length_b   1.000
_cell.length_c   1.000
_cell.angle_alpha   90.00
_cell.angle_beta   90.00
_cell.angle_gamma   90.00
#
_symmetry.space_group_name_H-M   'P 1'
#
loop_
_entity.id
_entity.type
_entity.pdbx_description
1 polymer ?
#
loop_
_entity_poly.entity_id
_entity_poly.type
_entity_poly.pdbx_seq_one_letter_code
_entity_poly.pdbx_strand_id
1 'polypeptide(L)'
;MGIIFFSWILGSDRVEAEISKVEIPVQEQTYSQLVEQARPLVWQQMAQQFGSDPERPFAMVEVFGKRGEAQAPLLLVKISRETWATQPHPSQMESHTQFFLSALSLLYPPTPDPIEFTPPQRRRL
;
A
#
# COMPACT_ATOMS: atom_id res chain seq x y z
N MET A 1 -9.09 13.26 -8.74
CA MET A 1 -7.89 13.23 -7.87
C MET A 1 -7.44 11.79 -7.74
N GLY A 2 -6.20 11.48 -8.14
CA GLY A 2 -5.69 10.10 -8.17
C GLY A 2 -5.05 9.67 -6.85
N ILE A 3 -5.11 8.38 -6.56
CA ILE A 3 -4.37 7.78 -5.44
C ILE A 3 -2.92 7.58 -5.87
N ILE A 4 -1.98 7.89 -4.98
CA ILE A 4 -0.54 7.69 -5.20
C ILE A 4 -0.11 6.50 -4.35
N PHE A 5 0.60 5.54 -4.95
CA PHE A 5 1.24 4.46 -4.21
C PHE A 5 2.64 4.83 -3.74
N PHE A 6 3.07 4.28 -2.61
CA PHE A 6 4.47 4.35 -2.19
C PHE A 6 4.96 2.97 -1.77
N SER A 7 6.02 2.46 -2.37
CA SER A 7 6.76 1.31 -1.87
C SER A 7 7.90 1.77 -0.95
N TRP A 8 8.05 1.18 0.24
CA TRP A 8 9.23 1.36 1.09
C TRP A 8 9.98 0.04 1.18
N ILE A 9 11.30 0.15 1.14
CA ILE A 9 12.19 -1.00 1.17
C ILE A 9 13.02 -0.89 2.43
N LEU A 10 12.94 -1.89 3.29
CA LEU A 10 13.69 -1.94 4.54
C LEU A 10 14.72 -3.06 4.42
N GLY A 11 15.99 -2.68 4.30
CA GLY A 11 17.15 -3.56 4.38
C GLY A 11 17.38 -4.08 5.80
N SER A 12 18.33 -5.00 5.96
CA SER A 12 18.45 -5.86 7.15
C SER A 12 18.82 -5.17 8.46
N ASP A 13 19.20 -3.90 8.38
CA ASP A 13 19.24 -3.00 9.51
C ASP A 13 18.47 -1.73 9.12
N ARG A 14 17.75 -1.15 10.06
CA ARG A 14 16.99 0.11 9.92
C ARG A 14 17.84 1.32 9.48
N VAL A 15 19.12 1.12 9.17
CA VAL A 15 20.16 2.13 9.00
C VAL A 15 20.42 2.47 7.52
N GLU A 16 20.17 1.56 6.57
CA GLU A 16 20.26 1.85 5.12
C GLU A 16 19.07 1.22 4.37
N ALA A 17 17.92 1.86 4.50
CA ALA A 17 16.76 1.59 3.66
C ALA A 17 16.96 2.30 2.31
N GLU A 18 17.27 1.56 1.24
CA GLU A 18 17.24 2.12 -0.12
C GLU A 18 15.79 2.30 -0.55
N ILE A 19 15.21 3.46 -0.25
CA ILE A 19 13.79 3.75 -0.50
C ILE A 19 13.57 3.98 -2.00
N SER A 20 13.19 2.94 -2.73
CA SER A 20 12.69 3.07 -4.11
C SER A 20 11.21 3.43 -4.10
N LYS A 21 10.91 4.67 -4.43
CA LYS A 21 9.56 5.23 -4.45
C LYS A 21 8.95 5.14 -5.84
N VAL A 22 7.95 4.27 -6.01
CA VAL A 22 7.17 4.16 -7.25
C VAL A 22 5.78 4.75 -7.02
N GLU A 23 5.51 5.88 -7.66
CA GLU A 23 4.20 6.54 -7.64
C GLU A 23 3.37 6.11 -8.86
N ILE A 24 2.21 5.50 -8.63
CA ILE A 24 1.26 5.19 -9.72
C ILE A 24 -0.04 5.94 -9.48
N PRO A 25 -0.48 6.82 -10.40
CA PRO A 25 -1.75 7.51 -10.28
C PRO A 25 -2.89 6.56 -10.63
N VAL A 26 -3.85 6.38 -9.71
CA VAL A 26 -5.06 5.59 -9.99
C VAL A 26 -6.32 6.38 -9.68
N GLN A 27 -7.30 6.34 -10.58
CA GLN A 27 -8.59 7.01 -10.41
C GLN A 27 -9.63 6.01 -9.91
N GLU A 28 -10.37 6.37 -8.85
CA GLU A 28 -11.63 5.72 -8.43
C GLU A 28 -11.58 4.19 -8.25
N GLN A 29 -10.47 3.68 -7.73
CA GLN A 29 -10.33 2.25 -7.45
C GLN A 29 -10.81 1.87 -6.05
N THR A 30 -11.25 0.63 -5.89
CA THR A 30 -11.50 -0.03 -4.60
C THR A 30 -10.20 -0.55 -4.00
N TYR A 31 -10.16 -0.82 -2.69
CA TYR A 31 -8.97 -1.40 -2.04
C TYR A 31 -8.48 -2.68 -2.72
N SER A 32 -9.38 -3.57 -3.13
CA SER A 32 -9.00 -4.80 -3.83
C SER A 32 -8.29 -4.50 -5.15
N GLN A 33 -8.76 -3.52 -5.92
CA GLN A 33 -8.09 -3.09 -7.15
C GLN A 33 -6.71 -2.48 -6.87
N LEU A 34 -6.58 -1.71 -5.79
CA LEU A 34 -5.29 -1.16 -5.37
C LEU A 34 -4.27 -2.27 -5.04
N VAL A 35 -4.71 -3.30 -4.31
CA VAL A 35 -3.89 -4.47 -3.98
C VAL A 35 -3.48 -5.23 -5.24
N GLU A 36 -4.42 -5.51 -6.15
CA GLU A 36 -4.13 -6.23 -7.39
C GLU A 36 -3.08 -5.50 -8.26
N GLN A 37 -3.14 -4.16 -8.32
CA GLN A 37 -2.16 -3.37 -9.05
C GLN A 37 -0.80 -3.26 -8.35
N ALA A 38 -0.78 -3.33 -7.02
CA ALA A 38 0.45 -3.32 -6.24
C ALA A 38 1.27 -4.60 -6.39
N ARG A 39 0.62 -5.77 -6.57
CA ARG A 39 1.28 -7.08 -6.66
C ARG A 39 2.44 -7.14 -7.66
N PRO A 40 2.27 -6.82 -8.97
CA PRO A 40 3.36 -6.92 -9.93
C PRO A 40 4.53 -5.97 -9.61
N LEU A 41 4.26 -4.81 -9.03
CA LEU A 41 5.28 -3.83 -8.66
C LEU A 41 6.12 -4.32 -7.49
N VAL A 42 5.46 -4.85 -6.46
CA VAL A 42 6.14 -5.45 -5.32
C VAL A 42 7.01 -6.62 -5.78
N TRP A 43 6.49 -7.46 -6.68
CA TRP A 43 7.25 -8.56 -7.26
C TRP A 43 8.53 -8.08 -7.96
N GLN A 44 8.38 -7.10 -8.86
CA GLN A 44 9.51 -6.49 -9.57
C GLN A 44 10.53 -5.90 -8.59
N GLN A 45 10.06 -5.23 -7.54
CA GLN A 45 10.92 -4.61 -6.54
C GLN A 45 11.68 -5.64 -5.70
N MET A 46 11.04 -6.77 -5.36
CA MET A 46 11.71 -7.88 -4.67
C MET A 46 12.78 -8.51 -5.56
N ALA A 47 12.47 -8.74 -6.83
CA ALA A 47 13.44 -9.24 -7.79
C ALA A 47 14.65 -8.31 -7.92
N GLN A 48 14.40 -6.99 -7.94
CA GLN A 48 15.47 -5.99 -7.96
C GLN A 48 16.33 -6.05 -6.69
N GLN A 49 15.72 -6.13 -5.50
CA GLN A 49 16.48 -6.21 -4.23
C GLN A 49 17.37 -7.45 -4.14
N PHE A 50 16.85 -8.62 -4.52
CA PHE A 50 17.65 -9.83 -4.54
C PHE A 50 18.65 -9.87 -5.70
N GLY A 51 18.41 -9.12 -6.78
CA GLY A 51 19.34 -8.99 -7.90
C GLY A 51 20.48 -7.99 -7.64
N SER A 52 20.21 -6.89 -6.92
CA SER A 52 21.20 -5.85 -6.63
C SER A 52 22.15 -6.23 -5.49
N ASP A 53 21.68 -7.03 -4.54
CA ASP A 53 22.46 -7.45 -3.37
C ASP A 53 22.36 -8.98 -3.17
N PRO A 54 23.32 -9.75 -3.73
CA PRO A 54 23.41 -11.21 -3.61
C PRO A 54 23.59 -11.77 -2.19
N GLU A 55 23.87 -10.93 -1.19
CA GLU A 55 24.06 -11.33 0.21
C GLU A 55 22.86 -10.96 1.11
N ARG A 56 21.98 -10.07 0.65
CA ARG A 56 20.71 -9.73 1.30
C ARG A 56 19.89 -10.94 1.83
N PRO A 57 19.67 -11.07 3.15
CA PRO A 57 18.95 -12.22 3.69
C PRO A 57 17.43 -12.17 3.45
N PHE A 58 16.87 -10.97 3.31
CA PHE A 58 15.45 -10.76 3.04
C PHE A 58 15.19 -9.51 2.21
N ALA A 59 14.12 -9.55 1.43
CA ALA A 59 13.54 -8.39 0.79
C ALA A 59 12.26 -7.99 1.52
N MET A 60 12.08 -6.70 1.74
CA MET A 60 10.86 -6.14 2.31
C MET A 60 10.36 -5.01 1.42
N VAL A 61 9.05 -5.01 1.16
CA VAL A 61 8.38 -4.00 0.35
C VAL A 61 7.07 -3.62 1.01
N GLU A 62 6.92 -2.37 1.41
CA GLU A 62 5.71 -1.82 2.03
C GLU A 62 4.99 -0.89 1.07
N VAL A 63 3.77 -1.21 0.68
CA VAL A 63 2.96 -0.40 -0.23
C VAL A 63 1.99 0.46 0.56
N PHE A 64 1.96 1.75 0.29
CA PHE A 64 0.99 2.72 0.82
C PHE A 64 0.06 3.16 -0.28
N GLY A 65 -1.15 3.56 0.09
CA GLY A 65 -2.05 4.35 -0.73
C GLY A 65 -2.13 5.76 -0.17
N LYS A 66 -2.37 6.73 -1.05
CA LYS A 66 -2.58 8.12 -0.69
C LYS A 66 -3.83 8.66 -1.37
N ARG A 67 -4.74 9.33 -0.69
CA ARG A 67 -5.89 10.02 -1.28
C ARG A 67 -5.99 11.44 -0.73
N GLY A 68 -5.79 12.44 -1.59
CA GLY A 68 -5.60 13.82 -1.12
C GLY A 68 -4.37 13.90 -0.21
N GLU A 69 -4.55 14.41 1.00
CA GLU A 69 -3.51 14.46 2.04
C GLU A 69 -3.42 13.19 2.89
N ALA A 70 -4.42 12.30 2.82
CA ALA A 70 -4.42 11.07 3.61
C ALA A 70 -3.47 10.04 2.99
N GLN A 71 -2.62 9.40 3.81
CA GLN A 71 -1.75 8.29 3.43
C GLN A 71 -1.93 7.13 4.42
N ALA A 72 -1.99 5.90 3.91
CA ALA A 72 -2.12 4.71 4.74
C ALA A 72 -1.41 3.50 4.12
N PRO A 73 -0.77 2.63 4.93
CA PRO A 73 -0.18 1.40 4.42
C PRO A 73 -1.29 0.48 3.92
N LEU A 74 -1.14 -0.09 2.72
CA LEU A 74 -2.05 -1.06 2.11
C LEU A 74 -1.60 -2.48 2.37
N LEU A 75 -0.31 -2.76 2.11
CA LEU A 75 0.27 -4.08 2.33
C LEU A 75 1.76 -4.00 2.61
N LEU A 76 2.30 -5.01 3.28
CA LEU A 76 3.72 -5.21 3.50
C LEU A 76 4.05 -6.64 3.09
N VAL A 77 5.06 -6.82 2.25
CA VAL A 77 5.54 -8.14 1.85
C VAL A 77 6.98 -8.29 2.33
N LYS A 78 7.26 -9.39 3.03
CA LYS A 78 8.60 -9.72 3.51
C LYS A 78 8.94 -11.17 3.17
N ILE A 79 9.93 -11.37 2.32
CA ILE A 79 10.34 -12.69 1.83
C ILE A 79 11.84 -12.90 2.12
N SER A 80 12.23 -14.08 2.57
CA SER A 80 13.64 -14.44 2.73
C SER A 80 14.26 -14.82 1.39
N ARG A 81 15.58 -14.69 1.25
CA ARG A 81 16.29 -15.15 0.04
C ARG A 81 16.08 -16.64 -0.21
N GLU A 82 16.10 -17.46 0.85
CA GLU A 82 15.89 -18.91 0.73
C GLU A 82 14.52 -19.25 0.11
N THR A 83 13.46 -18.58 0.60
CA THR A 83 12.11 -18.73 0.04
C THR A 83 12.03 -18.20 -1.39
N TRP A 84 12.67 -17.05 -1.67
CA TRP A 84 12.72 -16.50 -3.03
C TRP A 84 13.45 -17.41 -4.02
N ALA A 85 14.58 -18.01 -3.62
CA ALA A 85 15.42 -18.85 -4.48
C ALA A 85 14.77 -20.20 -4.82
N THR A 86 13.95 -20.74 -3.92
CA THR A 86 13.31 -22.05 -4.09
C THR A 86 12.10 -21.99 -5.02
N GLN A 87 11.32 -20.90 -4.99
CA GLN A 87 10.15 -20.76 -5.87
C GLN A 87 9.83 -19.28 -6.13
N PRO A 88 10.58 -18.60 -7.02
CA PRO A 88 10.29 -17.21 -7.35
C PRO A 88 9.03 -17.13 -8.22
N HIS A 89 7.85 -17.08 -7.59
CA HIS A 89 6.57 -16.90 -8.27
C HIS A 89 5.68 -15.87 -7.55
N PRO A 90 4.99 -14.96 -8.28
CA PRO A 90 4.11 -13.94 -7.69
C PRO A 90 3.04 -14.50 -6.75
N SER A 91 2.57 -15.72 -6.97
CA SER A 91 1.58 -16.36 -6.09
C SER A 91 2.11 -16.65 -4.68
N GLN A 92 3.43 -16.78 -4.50
CA GLN A 92 4.04 -16.96 -3.18
C GLN A 92 4.03 -15.67 -2.37
N MET A 93 3.77 -14.50 -2.98
CA MET A 93 3.72 -13.26 -2.20
C MET A 93 2.60 -13.27 -1.18
N GLU A 94 1.45 -13.88 -1.47
CA GLU A 94 0.26 -13.82 -0.60
C GLU A 94 0.53 -14.40 0.79
N SER A 95 1.23 -15.53 0.89
CA SER A 95 1.60 -16.17 2.16
C SER A 95 2.60 -15.35 2.98
N HIS A 96 3.24 -14.35 2.36
CA HIS A 96 4.22 -13.46 2.96
C HIS A 96 3.76 -11.99 3.00
N THR A 97 2.48 -11.75 2.72
CA THR A 97 1.88 -10.42 2.70
C THR A 97 1.05 -10.17 3.96
N GLN A 98 1.33 -9.07 4.64
CA GLN A 98 0.44 -8.48 5.63
C GLN A 98 -0.42 -7.42 4.96
N PHE A 99 -1.74 -7.56 5.05
CA PHE A 99 -2.71 -6.57 4.55
C PHE A 99 -3.18 -5.64 5.67
N PHE A 100 -3.29 -4.35 5.38
CA PHE A 100 -3.68 -3.33 6.34
C PHE A 100 -5.08 -2.79 6.00
N LEU A 101 -6.11 -3.49 6.50
CA LEU A 101 -7.51 -3.08 6.30
C LEU A 101 -7.84 -1.70 6.90
N SER A 102 -7.05 -1.22 7.86
CA SER A 102 -7.16 0.14 8.42
C SER A 102 -6.98 1.25 7.37
N ALA A 103 -6.32 0.96 6.23
CA ALA A 103 -6.24 1.91 5.13
C ALA A 103 -7.59 2.21 4.49
N LEU A 104 -8.57 1.31 4.57
CA LEU A 104 -9.92 1.55 4.04
C LEU A 104 -10.55 2.78 4.68
N SER A 105 -10.56 2.85 6.02
CA SER A 105 -11.15 3.98 6.75
C SER A 105 -10.41 5.30 6.54
N LEU A 106 -9.10 5.25 6.27
CA LEU A 106 -8.26 6.44 6.09
C LEU A 106 -8.32 6.97 4.65
N LEU A 107 -8.37 6.08 3.67
CA LEU A 107 -8.43 6.44 2.25
C LEU A 107 -9.86 6.60 1.75
N TYR A 108 -10.85 6.02 2.42
CA TYR A 108 -12.27 6.14 2.07
C TYR A 108 -13.07 6.51 3.32
N PRO A 109 -12.83 7.71 3.90
CA PRO A 109 -13.64 8.16 5.00
C PRO A 109 -15.11 8.18 4.55
N PRO A 110 -16.05 7.80 5.43
CA PRO A 110 -17.47 7.98 5.13
C PRO A 110 -17.69 9.44 4.76
N THR A 111 -18.44 9.70 3.69
CA THR A 111 -18.91 11.06 3.39
C THR A 111 -19.61 11.57 4.64
N PRO A 112 -19.23 12.73 5.20
CA PRO A 112 -19.97 13.30 6.30
C PRO A 112 -21.42 13.45 5.85
N ASP A 113 -22.34 12.81 6.57
CA ASP A 113 -23.77 12.96 6.32
C ASP A 113 -24.07 14.46 6.30
N PRO A 114 -24.82 14.97 5.30
CA PRO A 114 -25.32 16.32 5.37
C PRO A 114 -26.22 16.37 6.60
N ILE A 115 -25.74 17.00 7.67
CA ILE A 115 -26.60 17.44 8.77
C ILE A 115 -27.58 18.41 8.13
N GLU A 116 -28.78 17.93 7.80
CA GLU A 116 -29.88 18.74 7.35
C GLU A 116 -30.28 19.63 8.54
N PHE A 117 -29.61 20.78 8.66
CA PHE A 117 -29.98 21.79 9.63
C PHE A 117 -31.31 22.36 9.16
N THR A 118 -32.42 21.79 9.63
CA THR A 118 -33.73 22.40 9.44
C THR A 118 -33.79 23.62 10.35
N PRO A 119 -33.74 24.87 9.84
CA PRO A 119 -33.93 26.02 10.71
C PRO A 119 -35.34 25.95 11.31
N PRO A 120 -35.53 26.29 12.59
CA PRO A 120 -36.86 26.30 13.19
C PRO A 120 -37.76 27.24 12.38
N GLN A 121 -38.84 26.72 11.82
CA GLN A 121 -39.86 27.55 11.19
C GLN A 121 -40.48 28.43 12.27
N ARG A 122 -40.11 29.72 12.27
CA ARG A 122 -40.83 30.73 13.06
C ARG A 122 -42.29 30.69 12.61
N ARG A 123 -43.16 30.21 13.49
CA ARG A 123 -44.62 30.35 13.33
C ARG A 123 -44.92 31.84 13.17
N ARG A 124 -45.55 32.19 12.05
CA ARG A 124 -46.16 33.50 11.83
C ARG A 124 -47.20 33.75 12.93
N LEU A 125 -47.17 34.96 13.48
CA LEU A 125 -48.32 35.63 14.08
C LEU A 125 -48.60 36.86 13.21
#